data_AF-A0A4R3KG37-F1
#
_entry.id   AF-A0A4R3KG37-F1
#
_cell.length_a   1.000
_cell.length_b   1.000
_cell.length_c   1.000
_cell.angle_alpha   90.00
_cell.angle_beta   90.00
_cell.angle_gamma   90.00
#
_symmetry.space_group_name_H-M   'P 1'
#
loop_
_entity.id
_entity.type
_entity.pdbx_description
1 polymer ?
#
loop_
_entity_poly.entity_id
_entity_poly.type
_entity_poly.pdbx_seq_one_letter_code
_entity_poly.pdbx_strand_id
1 'polypeptide(L)'
;MLLCPNCGMENEDEAKFCEHCGTKLEGATIHLIRQKGEQQQGKDTPDTETLVRKPGASKRDYKERRRRWTRLQIVVLAELACLILVVVILFGIAGSRNTAQASVKRYLRAYSEENWSKVYDMTGYSEGKFLQKARFIEAMRSSEIPKIAEFEIKDGKKADAGTQKNFTVEYTTKDQKSDTMELNLTKQKRGSFFGTWKVTSDGQVVKDFCINVPAGASATVDGIALTDSEKGKSKADGMDSYYVTLFTGSHKLQAAAPWFEVYDTDFYAVQDKEFTAAELQLTEKGKSAIQAKLQKALERVYKAAMEKKDFSEVSDLFLKEYGDACKKEYDYLVEGMHDDEMNTLNQVTFTDFNCEPYNDSAYPGMPSAKLTFAYEMQYTNSYELWGNHTYDIEEGGTGNSYMSASFGYDGKTYKLASMNIESVL
;
A
#
# COMPACT_ATOMS: atom_id res chain seq x y z
N MET A 1 -8.90 -41.49 -5.71
CA MET A 1 -9.07 -40.39 -4.73
C MET A 1 -9.15 -39.06 -5.49
N LEU A 2 -10.02 -38.15 -5.05
CA LEU A 2 -10.30 -36.87 -5.73
C LEU A 2 -9.79 -35.68 -4.91
N LEU A 3 -8.91 -34.88 -5.49
CA LEU A 3 -8.35 -33.69 -4.85
C LEU A 3 -9.29 -32.49 -5.02
N CYS A 4 -9.58 -31.80 -3.92
CA CYS A 4 -10.43 -30.61 -3.97
C CYS A 4 -9.71 -29.47 -4.71
N PRO A 5 -10.31 -28.88 -5.77
CA PRO A 5 -9.68 -27.80 -6.54
C PRO A 5 -9.56 -26.49 -5.74
N ASN A 6 -10.25 -26.35 -4.62
CA ASN A 6 -10.25 -25.13 -3.81
C ASN A 6 -9.25 -25.19 -2.64
N CYS A 7 -9.09 -26.34 -1.98
CA CYS A 7 -8.21 -26.45 -0.81
C CYS A 7 -7.18 -27.57 -0.88
N GLY A 8 -7.15 -28.35 -1.96
CA GLY A 8 -6.14 -29.40 -2.18
C GLY A 8 -6.27 -30.63 -1.27
N MET A 9 -7.35 -30.76 -0.50
CA MET A 9 -7.57 -31.95 0.34
C MET A 9 -8.03 -33.14 -0.51
N GLU A 10 -7.52 -34.33 -0.20
CA GLU A 10 -7.97 -35.61 -0.77
C GLU A 10 -9.35 -35.98 -0.22
N ASN A 11 -10.24 -36.42 -1.10
CA ASN A 11 -11.58 -36.89 -0.76
C ASN A 11 -11.82 -38.24 -1.44
N GLU A 12 -12.78 -38.98 -0.91
CA GLU A 12 -13.29 -40.22 -1.52
C GLU A 12 -13.77 -39.97 -2.95
N ASP A 13 -13.60 -40.98 -3.83
CA ASP A 13 -13.86 -40.82 -5.27
C ASP A 13 -15.32 -40.51 -5.62
N GLU A 14 -16.26 -40.84 -4.73
CA GLU A 14 -17.69 -40.57 -4.88
C GLU A 14 -18.17 -39.33 -4.11
N ALA A 15 -17.25 -38.58 -3.47
CA ALA A 15 -17.61 -37.41 -2.67
C ALA A 15 -18.15 -36.27 -3.55
N LYS A 16 -19.41 -35.87 -3.32
CA LYS A 16 -20.06 -34.75 -4.03
C LYS A 16 -19.58 -33.37 -3.57
N PHE A 17 -19.01 -33.30 -2.37
CA PHE A 17 -18.51 -32.08 -1.75
C PHE A 17 -17.23 -32.39 -0.97
N CYS A 18 -16.31 -31.43 -0.90
CA CYS A 18 -15.09 -31.59 -0.11
C CYS A 18 -15.41 -31.59 1.38
N GLU A 19 -14.89 -32.58 2.11
CA GLU A 19 -15.15 -32.77 3.54
C GLU A 19 -14.57 -31.64 4.40
N HIS A 20 -13.58 -30.90 3.90
CA HIS A 20 -12.92 -29.83 4.65
C HIS A 20 -13.45 -28.43 4.36
N CYS A 21 -13.76 -28.11 3.10
CA CYS A 21 -14.17 -26.74 2.72
C CYS A 21 -15.58 -26.64 2.13
N GLY A 22 -16.27 -27.77 1.91
CA GLY A 22 -17.64 -27.80 1.38
C GLY A 22 -17.76 -27.48 -0.11
N THR A 23 -16.64 -27.29 -0.83
CA THR A 23 -16.66 -27.05 -2.28
C THR A 23 -17.23 -28.25 -3.01
N LYS A 24 -18.20 -28.01 -3.91
CA LYS A 24 -18.82 -29.05 -4.74
C LYS A 24 -17.77 -29.65 -5.69
N LEU A 25 -17.66 -30.96 -5.68
CA LEU A 25 -16.69 -31.73 -6.47
C LEU A 25 -17.40 -32.29 -7.69
N GLU A 26 -17.76 -31.41 -8.64
CA GLU A 26 -18.39 -31.83 -9.89
C GLU A 26 -17.34 -32.27 -10.92
N GLY A 27 -17.27 -33.59 -11.15
CA GLY A 27 -17.14 -34.17 -12.49
C GLY A 27 -15.98 -33.73 -13.39
N ALA A 28 -14.75 -33.70 -12.89
CA ALA A 28 -13.55 -33.66 -13.74
C ALA A 28 -12.88 -35.04 -13.80
N THR A 29 -13.50 -35.98 -14.52
CA THR A 29 -12.74 -37.07 -15.17
C THR A 29 -12.99 -36.97 -16.67
N ILE A 30 -11.90 -36.76 -17.39
CA ILE A 30 -11.83 -36.58 -18.83
C ILE A 30 -12.45 -37.78 -19.56
N HIS A 31 -13.33 -37.46 -20.51
CA HIS A 31 -13.96 -38.30 -21.52
C HIS A 31 -13.01 -39.29 -22.21
N LEU A 32 -13.42 -40.57 -22.36
CA LEU A 32 -13.33 -41.33 -23.62
C LEU A 32 -14.46 -42.38 -23.75
N ILE A 33 -15.47 -42.02 -24.58
CA ILE A 33 -16.29 -42.81 -25.53
C ILE A 33 -16.66 -44.28 -25.20
N ARG A 34 -17.97 -44.61 -25.10
CA ARG A 34 -18.79 -45.34 -26.12
C ARG A 34 -20.24 -45.63 -25.65
N GLN A 35 -21.17 -45.45 -26.59
CA GLN A 35 -22.63 -45.69 -26.61
C GLN A 35 -23.05 -47.07 -26.04
N LYS A 36 -24.29 -47.39 -25.60
CA LYS A 36 -25.63 -47.15 -26.21
C LYS A 36 -26.74 -47.76 -25.30
N GLY A 37 -27.99 -47.28 -25.43
CA GLY A 37 -29.25 -47.99 -25.10
C GLY A 37 -30.04 -47.37 -23.93
N GLU A 38 -31.08 -46.55 -24.18
CA GLU A 38 -32.53 -46.95 -24.29
C GLU A 38 -33.11 -47.45 -22.96
N GLN A 39 -34.27 -47.02 -22.43
CA GLN A 39 -35.51 -46.54 -23.03
C GLN A 39 -36.44 -45.90 -21.93
N GLN A 40 -37.24 -44.89 -22.32
CA GLN A 40 -38.71 -44.68 -22.12
C GLN A 40 -39.36 -44.96 -20.72
N GLN A 41 -40.45 -44.31 -20.24
CA GLN A 41 -41.36 -43.26 -20.70
C GLN A 41 -42.53 -43.15 -19.69
N GLY A 42 -42.98 -41.91 -19.41
CA GLY A 42 -44.40 -41.56 -19.14
C GLY A 42 -45.00 -41.90 -17.76
N LYS A 43 -46.10 -41.29 -17.31
CA LYS A 43 -46.95 -40.20 -17.82
C LYS A 43 -48.00 -39.90 -16.72
N ASP A 44 -48.23 -38.61 -16.48
CA ASP A 44 -49.45 -37.88 -16.10
C ASP A 44 -50.54 -38.51 -15.16
N THR A 45 -50.80 -37.78 -14.08
CA THR A 45 -52.10 -37.55 -13.39
C THR A 45 -53.20 -37.06 -14.37
N PRO A 46 -54.53 -37.20 -14.13
CA PRO A 46 -55.23 -36.42 -13.07
C PRO A 46 -56.55 -36.97 -12.48
N ASP A 47 -56.95 -36.24 -11.42
CA ASP A 47 -58.22 -36.02 -10.72
C ASP A 47 -59.55 -36.54 -11.32
N THR A 48 -60.48 -36.97 -10.44
CA THR A 48 -61.89 -36.52 -10.42
C THR A 48 -62.55 -36.77 -9.05
N GLU A 49 -63.30 -35.78 -8.57
CA GLU A 49 -64.25 -35.75 -7.43
C GLU A 49 -65.37 -36.81 -7.57
N THR A 50 -66.11 -37.26 -6.54
CA THR A 50 -67.25 -36.53 -5.95
C THR A 50 -67.96 -37.25 -4.77
N LEU A 51 -68.59 -36.42 -3.91
CA LEU A 51 -69.92 -36.57 -3.24
C LEU A 51 -70.14 -37.34 -1.90
N VAL A 52 -70.15 -36.56 -0.80
CA VAL A 52 -71.23 -36.29 0.19
C VAL A 52 -72.15 -37.44 0.70
N ARG A 53 -72.11 -37.74 2.03
CA ARG A 53 -73.16 -37.52 3.08
C ARG A 53 -72.85 -38.20 4.44
N LYS A 54 -73.10 -37.48 5.55
CA LYS A 54 -73.11 -37.83 6.99
C LYS A 54 -74.33 -38.72 7.38
N PRO A 55 -74.62 -39.14 8.66
CA PRO A 55 -73.94 -38.94 9.98
C PRO A 55 -73.88 -40.23 10.87
N GLY A 56 -73.33 -40.13 12.10
CA GLY A 56 -73.71 -41.06 13.18
C GLY A 56 -72.74 -41.17 14.36
N ALA A 57 -73.16 -40.68 15.52
CA ALA A 57 -72.38 -40.57 16.75
C ALA A 57 -72.13 -41.89 17.49
N SER A 58 -71.03 -41.98 18.25
CA SER A 58 -70.94 -42.77 19.49
C SER A 58 -69.71 -42.36 20.31
N LYS A 59 -69.95 -41.71 21.46
CA LYS A 59 -68.96 -41.52 22.53
C LYS A 59 -68.72 -42.87 23.21
N ARG A 60 -67.47 -43.33 23.25
CA ARG A 60 -67.00 -44.32 24.23
C ARG A 60 -65.64 -43.94 24.78
N ASP A 61 -65.66 -43.52 26.03
CA ASP A 61 -64.67 -43.71 27.10
C ASP A 61 -63.19 -43.71 26.73
N TYR A 62 -62.56 -42.53 26.83
CA TYR A 62 -61.11 -42.41 26.90
C TYR A 62 -60.65 -42.71 28.33
N LYS A 63 -60.52 -44.00 28.67
CA LYS A 63 -59.79 -44.42 29.87
C LYS A 63 -58.30 -44.31 29.56
N GLU A 64 -57.62 -43.40 30.26
CA GLU A 64 -56.17 -43.17 30.17
C GLU A 64 -55.38 -44.48 30.18
N ARG A 65 -54.93 -44.89 29.00
CA ARG A 65 -54.02 -46.02 28.86
C ARG A 65 -52.60 -45.45 28.92
N ARG A 66 -52.03 -45.39 30.13
CA ARG A 66 -50.61 -45.08 30.35
C ARG A 66 -49.80 -46.06 29.50
N ARG A 67 -49.31 -45.59 28.35
CA ARG A 67 -48.60 -46.38 27.33
C ARG A 67 -47.36 -46.93 28.04
N ARG A 68 -47.35 -48.23 28.39
CA ARG A 68 -46.13 -48.89 28.88
C ARG A 68 -45.17 -48.92 27.70
N TRP A 69 -44.18 -48.05 27.74
CA TRP A 69 -43.14 -48.00 26.72
C TRP A 69 -42.45 -49.36 26.67
N THR A 70 -42.36 -49.93 25.48
CA THR A 70 -41.58 -51.16 25.28
C THR A 70 -40.12 -50.86 25.60
N ARG A 71 -39.38 -51.83 26.17
CA ARG A 71 -37.98 -51.66 26.59
C ARG A 71 -37.11 -51.03 25.49
N LEU A 72 -37.39 -51.36 24.22
CA LEU A 72 -36.73 -50.78 23.05
C LEU A 72 -36.95 -49.25 22.91
N GLN A 73 -38.15 -48.74 23.16
CA GLN A 73 -38.46 -47.30 23.08
C GLN A 73 -37.78 -46.50 24.19
N ILE A 74 -37.63 -47.10 25.38
CA ILE A 74 -36.91 -46.49 26.51
C ILE A 74 -35.42 -46.41 26.19
N VAL A 75 -34.83 -47.47 25.61
CA VAL A 75 -33.41 -47.49 25.22
C VAL A 75 -33.10 -46.46 24.14
N VAL A 76 -33.91 -46.38 23.08
CA VAL A 76 -33.72 -45.38 22.01
C VAL A 76 -33.84 -43.95 22.53
N LEU A 77 -34.78 -43.67 23.44
CA LEU A 77 -34.93 -42.33 24.02
C LEU A 77 -33.83 -41.99 25.04
N ALA A 78 -33.32 -42.98 25.78
CA ALA A 78 -32.17 -42.80 26.66
C ALA A 78 -30.89 -42.53 25.85
N GLU A 79 -30.68 -43.22 24.73
CA GLU A 79 -29.55 -43.02 23.83
C GLU A 79 -29.61 -41.65 23.14
N LEU A 80 -30.80 -41.24 22.67
CA LEU A 80 -31.02 -39.90 22.13
C LEU A 80 -30.78 -38.81 23.18
N ALA A 81 -31.22 -39.02 24.43
CA ALA A 81 -30.97 -38.10 25.54
C ALA A 81 -29.48 -38.02 25.89
N CYS A 82 -28.75 -39.14 25.89
CA CYS A 82 -27.30 -39.15 26.05
C CYS A 82 -26.59 -38.40 24.92
N LEU A 83 -27.02 -38.59 23.68
CA LEU A 83 -26.43 -37.91 22.51
C LEU A 83 -26.68 -36.40 22.59
N ILE A 84 -27.90 -35.98 22.96
CA ILE A 84 -28.22 -34.56 23.22
C ILE A 84 -27.38 -34.01 24.37
N LEU A 85 -27.17 -34.77 25.45
CA LEU A 85 -26.36 -34.34 26.59
C LEU A 85 -24.87 -34.19 26.20
N VAL A 86 -24.34 -35.11 25.39
CA VAL A 86 -23.00 -34.99 24.79
C VAL A 86 -22.92 -33.76 23.89
N VAL A 87 -23.93 -33.50 23.06
CA VAL A 87 -24.01 -32.29 22.23
C VAL A 87 -24.07 -31.03 23.12
N VAL A 88 -24.87 -30.99 24.18
CA VAL A 88 -24.94 -29.85 25.11
C VAL A 88 -23.62 -29.64 25.85
N ILE A 89 -22.94 -30.72 26.25
CA ILE A 89 -21.60 -30.65 26.88
C ILE A 89 -20.57 -30.14 25.86
N LEU A 90 -20.56 -30.66 24.63
CA LEU A 90 -19.66 -30.20 23.57
C LEU A 90 -19.93 -28.74 23.18
N PHE A 91 -21.21 -28.34 23.06
CA PHE A 91 -21.62 -26.96 22.80
C PHE A 91 -21.35 -26.05 24.01
N GLY A 92 -21.44 -26.56 25.24
CA GLY A 92 -21.11 -25.83 26.47
C GLY A 92 -19.60 -25.63 26.66
N ILE A 93 -18.79 -26.65 26.35
CA ILE A 93 -17.33 -26.56 26.33
C ILE A 93 -16.87 -25.66 25.18
N ALA A 94 -17.48 -25.78 23.99
CA ALA A 94 -17.19 -24.89 22.87
C ALA A 94 -17.62 -23.44 23.16
N GLY A 95 -18.79 -23.25 23.77
CA GLY A 95 -19.34 -21.95 24.14
C GLY A 95 -18.55 -21.25 25.25
N SER A 96 -18.16 -21.98 26.30
CA SER A 96 -17.30 -21.44 27.37
C SER A 96 -15.88 -21.11 26.88
N ARG A 97 -15.36 -21.87 25.91
CA ARG A 97 -14.10 -21.54 25.22
C ARG A 97 -14.19 -20.27 24.38
N ASN A 98 -15.36 -19.92 23.85
CA ASN A 98 -15.50 -18.78 22.95
C ASN A 98 -16.07 -17.53 23.63
N THR A 99 -15.80 -17.34 24.92
CA THR A 99 -16.10 -16.08 25.63
C THR A 99 -15.02 -15.03 25.33
N ALA A 100 -15.35 -13.75 25.51
CA ALA A 100 -14.40 -12.65 25.34
C ALA A 100 -13.22 -12.77 26.33
N GLN A 101 -13.50 -13.04 27.60
CA GLN A 101 -12.48 -13.22 28.64
C GLN A 101 -11.56 -14.42 28.35
N ALA A 102 -12.09 -15.56 27.91
CA ALA A 102 -11.27 -16.70 27.51
C ALA A 102 -10.38 -16.38 26.30
N SER A 103 -10.85 -15.52 25.39
CA SER A 103 -10.09 -15.07 24.22
C SER A 103 -8.93 -14.15 24.62
N VAL A 104 -9.15 -13.19 25.53
CA VAL A 104 -8.09 -12.36 26.11
C VAL A 104 -7.03 -13.21 26.80
N LYS A 105 -7.45 -14.16 27.65
CA LYS A 105 -6.51 -15.04 28.35
C LYS A 105 -5.64 -15.85 27.40
N ARG A 106 -6.22 -16.35 26.29
CA ARG A 106 -5.44 -17.04 25.24
C ARG A 106 -4.50 -16.10 24.51
N TYR A 107 -4.92 -14.87 24.24
CA TYR A 107 -4.12 -13.82 23.62
C TYR A 107 -2.89 -13.47 24.45
N LEU A 108 -3.08 -13.12 25.72
CA LEU A 108 -1.97 -12.80 26.62
C LEU A 108 -1.02 -13.97 26.82
N ARG A 109 -1.54 -15.21 26.89
CA ARG A 109 -0.69 -16.40 26.95
C ARG A 109 0.14 -16.57 25.67
N ALA A 110 -0.47 -16.44 24.50
CA ALA A 110 0.25 -16.53 23.23
C ALA A 110 1.32 -15.43 23.13
N TYR A 111 1.02 -14.23 23.63
CA TYR A 111 1.96 -13.11 23.70
C TYR A 111 3.14 -13.42 24.65
N SER A 112 2.88 -13.92 25.87
CA SER A 112 3.93 -14.29 26.84
C SER A 112 4.82 -15.45 26.35
N GLU A 113 4.25 -16.35 25.53
CA GLU A 113 4.96 -17.47 24.90
C GLU A 113 5.66 -17.06 23.60
N GLU A 114 5.58 -15.78 23.20
CA GLU A 114 6.14 -15.25 21.95
C GLU A 114 5.60 -15.98 20.69
N ASN A 115 4.39 -16.53 20.80
CA ASN A 115 3.69 -17.22 19.71
C ASN A 115 2.98 -16.20 18.80
N TRP A 116 3.76 -15.43 18.06
CA TRP A 116 3.29 -14.34 17.18
C TRP A 116 2.31 -14.82 16.10
N SER A 117 2.48 -16.05 15.63
CA SER A 117 1.55 -16.69 14.71
C SER A 117 0.12 -16.75 15.29
N LYS A 118 -0.01 -17.18 16.55
CA LYS A 118 -1.30 -17.28 17.24
C LYS A 118 -1.82 -15.91 17.68
N VAL A 119 -0.95 -15.00 18.10
CA VAL A 119 -1.31 -13.60 18.37
C VAL A 119 -1.98 -13.00 17.13
N TYR A 120 -1.35 -13.15 15.96
CA TYR A 120 -1.91 -12.66 14.69
C TYR A 120 -3.30 -13.25 14.38
N ASP A 121 -3.47 -14.57 14.51
CA ASP A 121 -4.74 -15.23 14.19
C ASP A 121 -5.90 -14.78 15.08
N MET A 122 -5.58 -14.38 16.32
CA MET A 122 -6.55 -13.89 17.31
C MET A 122 -6.76 -12.37 17.24
N THR A 123 -5.98 -11.66 16.42
CA THR A 123 -6.21 -10.26 16.11
C THR A 123 -7.08 -10.12 14.85
N GLY A 124 -7.95 -9.11 14.85
CA GLY A 124 -8.87 -8.77 13.76
C GLY A 124 -8.24 -7.80 12.78
N TYR A 125 -7.12 -8.17 12.16
CA TYR A 125 -6.54 -7.38 11.06
C TYR A 125 -7.47 -7.33 9.86
N SER A 126 -7.49 -6.20 9.17
CA SER A 126 -8.12 -6.09 7.85
C SER A 126 -7.34 -6.89 6.81
N GLU A 127 -8.02 -7.32 5.74
CA GLU A 127 -7.33 -7.88 4.58
C GLU A 127 -6.45 -6.79 3.94
N GLY A 128 -5.24 -7.16 3.54
CA GLY A 128 -4.31 -6.23 2.91
C GLY A 128 -2.97 -6.88 2.60
N LYS A 129 -2.40 -6.56 1.43
CA LYS A 129 -1.17 -7.20 0.96
C LYS A 129 0.04 -6.93 1.87
N PHE A 130 0.04 -5.84 2.64
CA PHE A 130 1.11 -5.49 3.58
C PHE A 130 0.88 -6.03 5.00
N LEU A 131 -0.34 -6.46 5.35
CA LEU A 131 -0.67 -6.99 6.67
C LEU A 131 -0.52 -8.52 6.73
N GLN A 132 0.58 -9.04 6.18
CA GLN A 132 0.81 -10.48 6.11
C GLN A 132 1.33 -11.05 7.43
N LYS A 133 0.82 -12.22 7.79
CA LYS A 133 1.21 -12.96 9.01
C LYS A 133 2.71 -13.19 9.14
N ALA A 134 3.38 -13.57 8.04
CA ALA A 134 4.82 -13.81 8.05
C ALA A 134 5.61 -12.54 8.45
N ARG A 135 5.19 -11.38 7.94
CA ARG A 135 5.80 -10.08 8.24
C ARG A 135 5.50 -9.61 9.66
N PHE A 136 4.28 -9.82 10.13
CA PHE A 136 3.96 -9.60 11.53
C PHE A 136 4.88 -10.41 12.46
N ILE A 137 5.10 -11.70 12.16
CA ILE A 137 5.99 -12.56 12.98
C ILE A 137 7.43 -12.04 12.95
N GLU A 138 7.90 -11.59 11.79
CA GLU A 138 9.24 -11.01 11.64
C GLU A 138 9.41 -9.72 12.43
N ALA A 139 8.48 -8.76 12.27
CA ALA A 139 8.47 -7.49 12.98
C ALA A 139 8.41 -7.69 14.51
N MET A 140 7.56 -8.61 14.98
CA MET A 140 7.45 -8.90 16.42
C MET A 140 8.72 -9.55 17.00
N ARG A 141 9.52 -10.26 16.20
CA ARG A 141 10.79 -10.86 16.64
C ARG A 141 11.93 -9.85 16.72
N SER A 142 11.92 -8.83 15.86
CA SER A 142 12.94 -7.77 15.86
C SER A 142 12.61 -6.62 16.83
N SER A 143 11.38 -6.52 17.30
CA SER A 143 10.93 -5.45 18.19
C SER A 143 11.32 -5.66 19.66
N GLU A 144 11.66 -4.57 20.34
CA GLU A 144 11.81 -4.54 21.80
C GLU A 144 10.44 -4.43 22.48
N ILE A 145 9.73 -5.56 22.55
CA ILE A 145 8.41 -5.64 23.18
C ILE A 145 8.49 -6.12 24.65
N PRO A 146 7.55 -5.69 25.52
CA PRO A 146 7.50 -6.12 26.90
C PRO A 146 7.34 -7.64 27.02
N LYS A 147 8.31 -8.31 27.68
CA LYS A 147 8.23 -9.76 27.93
C LYS A 147 7.35 -10.03 29.14
N ILE A 148 6.06 -10.22 28.92
CA ILE A 148 5.07 -10.50 29.98
C ILE A 148 5.42 -11.81 30.70
N ALA A 149 5.59 -11.75 32.02
CA ALA A 149 5.79 -12.91 32.90
C ALA A 149 4.49 -13.32 33.58
N GLU A 150 3.77 -12.34 34.14
CA GLU A 150 2.50 -12.55 34.85
C GLU A 150 1.49 -11.49 34.42
N PHE A 151 0.20 -11.82 34.46
CA PHE A 151 -0.88 -10.89 34.14
C PHE A 151 -2.19 -11.20 34.88
N GLU A 152 -2.94 -10.14 35.17
CA GLU A 152 -4.30 -10.19 35.70
C GLU A 152 -5.24 -9.44 34.74
N ILE A 153 -6.41 -10.04 34.47
CA ILE A 153 -7.41 -9.47 33.54
C ILE A 153 -8.57 -8.92 34.38
N LYS A 154 -8.83 -7.63 34.24
CA LYS A 154 -9.96 -6.92 34.86
C LYS A 154 -10.93 -6.45 33.80
N ASP A 155 -12.19 -6.25 34.18
CA ASP A 155 -13.17 -5.61 33.31
C ASP A 155 -12.71 -4.18 33.01
N GLY A 156 -12.81 -3.79 31.74
CA GLY A 156 -12.36 -2.50 31.29
C GLY A 156 -13.29 -1.36 31.69
N LYS A 157 -12.82 -0.12 31.52
CA LYS A 157 -13.59 1.09 31.89
C LYS A 157 -14.65 1.48 30.85
N LYS A 158 -14.60 0.93 29.63
CA LYS A 158 -15.55 1.23 28.56
C LYS A 158 -16.81 0.37 28.70
N ALA A 159 -17.97 0.97 28.44
CA ALA A 159 -19.24 0.25 28.46
C ALA A 159 -19.28 -0.84 27.38
N ASP A 160 -19.73 -2.02 27.77
CA ASP A 160 -19.89 -3.14 26.85
C ASP A 160 -21.04 -2.88 25.86
N ALA A 161 -20.73 -2.92 24.57
CA ALA A 161 -21.75 -3.08 23.53
C ALA A 161 -21.84 -4.58 23.21
N GLY A 162 -23.01 -5.16 22.95
CA GLY A 162 -23.18 -6.62 22.82
C GLY A 162 -22.23 -7.37 21.85
N THR A 163 -21.54 -6.65 20.96
CA THR A 163 -20.52 -7.16 20.02
C THR A 163 -19.09 -6.68 20.31
N GLN A 164 -18.87 -5.84 21.31
CA GLN A 164 -17.58 -5.28 21.72
C GLN A 164 -17.35 -5.43 23.23
N LYS A 165 -16.15 -5.82 23.63
CA LYS A 165 -15.75 -5.95 25.04
C LYS A 165 -14.40 -5.29 25.23
N ASN A 166 -14.21 -4.61 26.36
CA ASN A 166 -12.95 -3.97 26.74
C ASN A 166 -12.45 -4.57 28.06
N PHE A 167 -11.15 -4.80 28.15
CA PHE A 167 -10.49 -5.34 29.33
C PHE A 167 -9.24 -4.52 29.65
N THR A 168 -9.04 -4.25 30.94
CA THR A 168 -7.79 -3.71 31.46
C THR A 168 -6.94 -4.89 31.93
N VAL A 169 -5.70 -4.98 31.45
CA VAL A 169 -4.76 -6.02 31.83
C VAL A 169 -3.64 -5.38 32.63
N GLU A 170 -3.48 -5.81 33.87
CA GLU A 170 -2.31 -5.50 34.68
C GLU A 170 -1.28 -6.59 34.43
N TYR A 171 -0.04 -6.24 34.11
CA TYR A 171 1.01 -7.21 33.83
C TYR A 171 2.33 -6.84 34.49
N THR A 172 3.14 -7.87 34.75
CA THR A 172 4.52 -7.74 35.20
C THR A 172 5.44 -8.36 34.16
N THR A 173 6.48 -7.63 33.77
CA THR A 173 7.47 -8.09 32.80
C THR A 173 8.52 -8.98 33.45
N LYS A 174 9.32 -9.70 32.65
CA LYS A 174 10.45 -10.53 33.12
C LYS A 174 11.51 -9.73 33.89
N ASP A 175 11.63 -8.42 33.64
CA ASP A 175 12.47 -7.48 34.40
C ASP A 175 11.76 -6.86 35.62
N GLN A 176 10.65 -7.46 36.09
CA GLN A 176 9.89 -7.08 37.28
C GLN A 176 9.29 -5.66 37.25
N LYS A 177 9.04 -5.10 36.07
CA LYS A 177 8.28 -3.84 35.93
C LYS A 177 6.80 -4.16 35.78
N SER A 178 5.96 -3.48 36.55
CA SER A 178 4.50 -3.60 36.46
C SER A 178 3.92 -2.45 35.65
N ASP A 179 2.96 -2.76 34.78
CA ASP A 179 2.29 -1.79 33.92
C ASP A 179 0.87 -2.29 33.54
N THR A 180 0.12 -1.47 32.80
CA THR A 180 -1.25 -1.76 32.37
C THR A 180 -1.43 -1.62 30.86
N MET A 181 -2.25 -2.48 30.26
CA MET A 181 -2.67 -2.35 28.85
C MET A 181 -4.18 -2.52 28.69
N GLU A 182 -4.74 -1.84 27.69
CA GLU A 182 -6.15 -1.94 27.32
C GLU A 182 -6.31 -2.86 26.10
N LEU A 183 -7.18 -3.86 26.20
CA LEU A 183 -7.52 -4.75 25.09
C LEU A 183 -8.98 -4.60 24.71
N ASN A 184 -9.24 -4.17 23.48
CA ASN A 184 -10.58 -4.16 22.90
C ASN A 184 -10.78 -5.41 22.05
N LEU A 185 -11.96 -6.01 22.13
CA LEU A 185 -12.34 -7.20 21.38
C LEU A 185 -13.64 -6.95 20.64
N THR A 186 -13.73 -7.48 19.43
CA THR A 186 -14.95 -7.47 18.62
C THR A 186 -15.37 -8.89 18.27
N LYS A 187 -16.67 -9.16 18.38
CA LYS A 187 -17.28 -10.44 18.01
C LYS A 187 -17.47 -10.51 16.49
N GLN A 188 -16.71 -11.37 15.83
CA GLN A 188 -16.79 -11.62 14.40
C GLN A 188 -17.94 -12.60 14.09
N LYS A 189 -18.82 -12.24 13.15
CA LYS A 189 -19.88 -13.13 12.65
C LYS A 189 -19.37 -13.89 11.43
N ARG A 190 -19.08 -15.19 11.55
CA ARG A 190 -18.89 -16.10 10.40
C ARG A 190 -19.73 -17.35 10.60
N GLY A 191 -20.72 -17.55 9.72
CA GLY A 191 -21.33 -18.82 9.27
C GLY A 191 -21.76 -19.93 10.25
N SER A 192 -21.41 -19.89 11.52
CA SER A 192 -21.62 -20.95 12.51
C SER A 192 -22.15 -20.34 13.81
N PHE A 193 -22.91 -21.14 14.57
CA PHE A 193 -23.75 -20.73 15.70
C PHE A 193 -23.02 -20.05 16.88
N PHE A 194 -21.69 -19.86 16.80
CA PHE A 194 -20.87 -19.15 17.78
C PHE A 194 -19.95 -18.14 17.09
N GLY A 195 -20.19 -16.84 17.32
CA GLY A 195 -19.28 -15.78 16.86
C GLY A 195 -17.95 -15.83 17.63
N THR A 196 -16.83 -15.64 16.92
CA THR A 196 -15.47 -15.66 17.48
C THR A 196 -15.06 -14.28 17.93
N TRP A 197 -14.54 -14.15 19.16
CA TRP A 197 -13.96 -12.89 19.63
C TRP A 197 -12.53 -12.74 19.15
N LYS A 198 -12.22 -11.60 18.55
CA LYS A 198 -10.86 -11.22 18.17
C LYS A 198 -10.47 -9.92 18.86
N VAL A 199 -9.19 -9.80 19.22
CA VAL A 199 -8.58 -8.53 19.65
C VAL A 199 -8.58 -7.57 18.47
N THR A 200 -8.92 -6.31 18.69
CA THR A 200 -8.85 -5.27 17.65
C THR A 200 -7.40 -4.95 17.32
N SER A 201 -7.10 -4.58 16.08
CA SER A 201 -5.77 -4.15 15.67
C SER A 201 -5.46 -2.68 16.01
N ASP A 202 -6.26 -2.05 16.87
CA ASP A 202 -6.09 -0.66 17.27
C ASP A 202 -4.69 -0.42 17.85
N GLY A 203 -3.98 0.58 17.34
CA GLY A 203 -2.60 0.88 17.73
C GLY A 203 -1.54 -0.08 17.18
N GLN A 204 -1.92 -1.24 16.65
CA GLN A 204 -1.02 -2.23 16.04
C GLN A 204 -0.84 -2.00 14.53
N VAL A 205 -1.70 -1.18 13.94
CA VAL A 205 -1.74 -0.89 12.50
C VAL A 205 -1.83 0.61 12.30
N VAL A 206 -1.06 1.12 11.35
CA VAL A 206 -1.12 2.49 10.85
C VAL A 206 -1.88 2.48 9.54
N LYS A 207 -2.99 3.23 9.49
CA LYS A 207 -3.81 3.35 8.27
C LYS A 207 -3.36 4.54 7.46
N ASP A 208 -3.47 4.41 6.13
CA ASP A 208 -3.18 5.48 5.17
C ASP A 208 -1.80 6.13 5.39
N PHE A 209 -0.81 5.33 5.79
CA PHE A 209 0.57 5.79 5.98
C PHE A 209 1.14 6.25 4.63
N CYS A 210 1.60 7.50 4.59
CA CYS A 210 2.08 8.10 3.36
C CYS A 210 3.58 7.84 3.20
N ILE A 211 3.96 7.27 2.05
CA ILE A 211 5.34 7.04 1.65
C ILE A 211 5.58 7.83 0.37
N ASN A 212 6.48 8.80 0.43
CA ASN A 212 6.90 9.61 -0.70
C ASN A 212 8.21 9.06 -1.26
N VAL A 213 8.22 8.75 -2.55
CA VAL A 213 9.42 8.33 -3.31
C VAL A 213 9.57 9.19 -4.55
N PRO A 214 10.77 9.28 -5.16
CA PRO A 214 10.96 10.05 -6.40
C PRO A 214 9.95 9.65 -7.48
N ALA A 215 9.47 10.65 -8.22
CA ALA A 215 8.50 10.42 -9.29
C ALA A 215 9.02 9.38 -10.29
N GLY A 216 8.19 8.37 -10.58
CA GLY A 216 8.54 7.28 -11.50
C GLY A 216 9.50 6.23 -10.94
N ALA A 217 9.84 6.30 -9.64
CA ALA A 217 10.60 5.23 -8.99
C ALA A 217 9.75 3.96 -8.82
N SER A 218 10.35 2.80 -9.07
CA SER A 218 9.81 1.54 -8.55
C SER A 218 10.17 1.42 -7.08
N ALA A 219 9.22 1.08 -6.22
CA ALA A 219 9.47 0.99 -4.78
C ALA A 219 8.83 -0.25 -4.15
N THR A 220 9.42 -0.72 -3.06
CA THR A 220 8.90 -1.83 -2.25
C THR A 220 8.96 -1.50 -0.77
N VAL A 221 7.97 -1.96 -0.02
CA VAL A 221 7.95 -1.94 1.45
C VAL A 221 7.99 -3.38 1.92
N ASP A 222 9.00 -3.74 2.71
CA ASP A 222 9.27 -5.11 3.17
C ASP A 222 9.31 -6.15 2.03
N GLY A 223 9.82 -5.73 0.87
CA GLY A 223 9.88 -6.52 -0.36
C GLY A 223 8.56 -6.65 -1.12
N ILE A 224 7.50 -5.94 -0.71
CA ILE A 224 6.20 -5.90 -1.39
C ILE A 224 6.13 -4.63 -2.23
N ALA A 225 5.90 -4.79 -3.54
CA ALA A 225 5.83 -3.66 -4.47
C ALA A 225 4.71 -2.68 -4.11
N LEU A 226 5.07 -1.40 -4.11
CA LEU A 226 4.14 -0.28 -4.21
C LEU A 226 3.66 -0.21 -5.66
N THR A 227 2.36 -0.07 -5.86
CA THR A 227 1.72 -0.08 -7.18
C THR A 227 0.74 1.08 -7.31
N ASP A 228 0.27 1.35 -8.52
CA ASP A 228 -0.66 2.45 -8.79
C ASP A 228 -1.96 2.37 -7.98
N SER A 229 -2.37 1.18 -7.50
CA SER A 229 -3.54 1.05 -6.62
C SER A 229 -3.38 1.71 -5.25
N GLU A 230 -2.15 1.93 -4.79
CA GLU A 230 -1.85 2.65 -3.55
C GLU A 230 -1.48 4.12 -3.79
N LYS A 231 -1.32 4.52 -5.05
CA LYS A 231 -0.90 5.88 -5.40
C LYS A 231 -2.05 6.86 -5.15
N GLY A 232 -1.75 7.93 -4.42
CA GLY A 232 -2.70 8.98 -4.11
C GLY A 232 -2.23 10.35 -4.59
N LYS A 233 -2.83 11.41 -4.03
CA LYS A 233 -2.39 12.78 -4.31
C LYS A 233 -0.95 12.97 -3.79
N SER A 234 -0.05 13.42 -4.68
CA SER A 234 1.31 13.78 -4.32
C SER A 234 1.33 14.88 -3.27
N LYS A 235 2.17 14.71 -2.25
CA LYS A 235 2.36 15.69 -1.17
C LYS A 235 3.58 16.59 -1.35
N ALA A 236 4.49 16.23 -2.25
CA ALA A 236 5.71 16.99 -2.54
C ALA A 236 6.01 16.95 -4.03
N ASP A 237 6.60 18.05 -4.52
CA ASP A 237 7.01 18.19 -5.91
C ASP A 237 8.10 17.19 -6.28
N GLY A 238 8.00 16.62 -7.47
CA GLY A 238 8.92 15.59 -7.95
C GLY A 238 8.81 14.25 -7.23
N MET A 239 7.74 14.03 -6.44
CA MET A 239 7.51 12.80 -5.68
C MET A 239 6.19 12.12 -6.05
N ASP A 240 6.21 10.80 -6.04
CA ASP A 240 5.03 9.94 -6.00
C ASP A 240 4.70 9.59 -4.55
N SER A 241 3.43 9.79 -4.16
CA SER A 241 2.94 9.48 -2.81
C SER A 241 2.06 8.22 -2.83
N TYR A 242 2.44 7.23 -2.04
CA TYR A 242 1.70 5.97 -1.85
C TYR A 242 1.11 5.92 -0.44
N TYR A 243 -0.14 5.48 -0.34
CA TYR A 243 -0.88 5.37 0.91
C TYR A 243 -1.13 3.90 1.22
N VAL A 244 -0.50 3.42 2.29
CA VAL A 244 -0.50 2.00 2.65
C VAL A 244 -0.95 1.79 4.08
N THR A 245 -1.56 0.64 4.35
CA THR A 245 -1.84 0.21 5.73
C THR A 245 -0.75 -0.76 6.17
N LEU A 246 0.03 -0.37 7.19
CA LEU A 246 1.20 -1.10 7.69
C LEU A 246 1.00 -1.51 9.15
N PHE A 247 1.82 -2.45 9.64
CA PHE A 247 1.95 -2.61 11.09
C PHE A 247 2.59 -1.35 11.70
N THR A 248 2.30 -1.06 12.95
CA THR A 248 3.07 -0.04 13.69
C THR A 248 4.46 -0.60 13.97
N GLY A 249 5.52 0.13 13.64
CA GLY A 249 6.88 -0.32 13.89
C GLY A 249 7.87 -0.02 12.77
N SER A 250 9.02 -0.70 12.82
CA SER A 250 10.07 -0.56 11.81
C SER A 250 9.73 -1.35 10.53
N HIS A 251 9.97 -0.72 9.39
CA HIS A 251 9.76 -1.25 8.04
C HIS A 251 10.96 -0.92 7.17
N LYS A 252 11.13 -1.68 6.09
CA LYS A 252 12.20 -1.45 5.12
C LYS A 252 11.64 -0.90 3.81
N LEU A 253 12.20 0.21 3.34
CA LEU A 253 11.93 0.77 2.01
C LEU A 253 13.10 0.47 1.07
N GLN A 254 12.76 0.01 -0.13
CA GLN A 254 13.69 0.00 -1.26
C GLN A 254 13.06 0.76 -2.43
N ALA A 255 13.74 1.77 -2.97
CA ALA A 255 13.28 2.55 -4.11
C ALA A 255 14.38 2.68 -5.16
N ALA A 256 14.03 2.42 -6.41
CA ALA A 256 14.92 2.56 -7.56
C ALA A 256 14.34 3.58 -8.54
N ALA A 257 15.03 4.70 -8.68
CA ALA A 257 14.72 5.77 -9.61
C ALA A 257 15.82 5.87 -10.67
N PRO A 258 15.52 6.30 -11.91
CA PRO A 258 16.56 6.50 -12.91
C PRO A 258 17.62 7.48 -12.42
N TRP A 259 18.89 7.21 -12.71
CA TRP A 259 20.09 7.99 -12.34
C TRP A 259 20.51 7.98 -10.87
N PHE A 260 19.66 7.49 -9.98
CA PHE A 260 19.98 7.35 -8.56
C PHE A 260 20.50 5.96 -8.24
N GLU A 261 21.33 5.88 -7.20
CA GLU A 261 21.61 4.63 -6.52
C GLU A 261 20.31 4.08 -5.93
N VAL A 262 20.25 2.75 -5.75
CA VAL A 262 19.09 2.15 -5.07
C VAL A 262 19.03 2.72 -3.66
N TYR A 263 17.93 3.39 -3.36
CA TYR A 263 17.64 3.88 -2.02
C TYR A 263 17.17 2.71 -1.17
N ASP A 264 17.92 2.37 -0.13
CA ASP A 264 17.64 1.25 0.76
C ASP A 264 17.77 1.76 2.20
N THR A 265 16.66 1.80 2.94
CA THR A 265 16.63 2.34 4.31
C THR A 265 15.50 1.75 5.14
N ASP A 266 15.64 1.87 6.46
CA ASP A 266 14.59 1.54 7.41
C ASP A 266 13.81 2.81 7.80
N PHE A 267 12.51 2.66 8.03
CA PHE A 267 11.65 3.73 8.53
C PHE A 267 10.72 3.21 9.62
N TYR A 268 10.21 4.11 10.45
CA TYR A 268 9.28 3.76 11.52
C TYR A 268 7.87 4.26 11.21
N ALA A 269 6.92 3.35 11.02
CA ALA A 269 5.52 3.65 10.80
C ALA A 269 4.80 3.83 12.14
N VAL A 270 4.22 5.02 12.32
CA VAL A 270 3.31 5.33 13.42
C VAL A 270 2.22 6.29 12.91
N GLN A 271 1.07 6.29 13.55
CA GLN A 271 -0.06 7.15 13.18
C GLN A 271 0.36 8.63 13.09
N ASP A 272 -0.21 9.34 12.11
CA ASP A 272 0.02 10.76 11.83
C ASP A 272 1.46 11.14 11.46
N LYS A 273 2.29 10.15 11.12
CA LYS A 273 3.59 10.32 10.48
C LYS A 273 3.54 9.90 9.02
N GLU A 274 4.56 10.32 8.30
CA GLU A 274 4.83 9.93 6.92
C GLU A 274 6.32 9.69 6.75
N PHE A 275 6.68 9.04 5.66
CA PHE A 275 8.06 8.80 5.28
C PHE A 275 8.36 9.40 3.91
N THR A 276 9.50 10.05 3.78
CA THR A 276 9.97 10.63 2.51
C THR A 276 11.37 10.12 2.23
N ALA A 277 11.55 9.43 1.10
CA ALA A 277 12.86 9.07 0.60
C ALA A 277 13.58 10.32 0.10
N ALA A 278 14.42 10.90 0.95
CA ALA A 278 15.21 12.10 0.67
C ALA A 278 16.72 11.78 0.60
N GLU A 279 17.54 12.78 0.26
CA GLU A 279 19.00 12.67 0.21
C GLU A 279 19.52 11.58 -0.76
N LEU A 280 18.81 11.41 -1.86
CA LEU A 280 19.10 10.40 -2.87
C LEU A 280 20.47 10.64 -3.49
N GLN A 281 21.24 9.57 -3.63
CA GLN A 281 22.59 9.63 -4.19
C GLN A 281 22.55 9.36 -5.69
N LEU A 282 23.19 10.22 -6.49
CA LEU A 282 23.33 10.01 -7.91
C LEU A 282 24.41 8.97 -8.21
N THR A 283 24.10 8.06 -9.13
CA THR A 283 25.09 7.21 -9.78
C THR A 283 26.06 8.06 -10.61
N GLU A 284 27.26 7.56 -10.92
CA GLU A 284 28.19 8.24 -11.84
C GLU A 284 27.55 8.49 -13.21
N LYS A 285 26.78 7.52 -13.72
CA LYS A 285 25.99 7.68 -14.95
C LYS A 285 24.98 8.82 -14.82
N GLY A 286 24.35 8.96 -13.66
CA GLY A 286 23.42 10.04 -13.35
C GLY A 286 24.09 11.41 -13.38
N LYS A 287 25.25 11.55 -12.72
CA LYS A 287 26.06 12.77 -12.73
C LYS A 287 26.45 13.18 -14.15
N SER A 288 26.97 12.24 -14.94
CA SER A 288 27.31 12.50 -16.35
C SER A 288 26.09 12.88 -17.20
N ALA A 289 24.94 12.25 -16.96
CA ALA A 289 23.71 12.55 -17.70
C ALA A 289 23.16 13.95 -17.36
N ILE A 290 23.24 14.38 -16.09
CA ILE A 290 22.88 15.73 -15.66
C ILE A 290 23.78 16.76 -16.33
N GLN A 291 25.11 16.57 -16.26
CA GLN A 291 26.06 17.48 -16.89
C GLN A 291 25.79 17.61 -18.40
N ALA A 292 25.62 16.50 -19.12
CA ALA A 292 25.33 16.51 -20.54
C ALA A 292 24.00 17.23 -20.87
N LYS A 293 22.98 17.07 -20.03
CA LYS A 293 21.71 17.80 -20.19
C LYS A 293 21.86 19.29 -19.94
N LEU A 294 22.60 19.70 -18.91
CA LEU A 294 22.85 21.11 -18.61
C LEU A 294 23.64 21.77 -19.74
N GLN A 295 24.71 21.14 -20.23
CA GLN A 295 25.50 21.67 -21.37
C GLN A 295 24.62 21.86 -22.61
N LYS A 296 23.84 20.84 -22.98
CA LYS A 296 22.92 20.94 -24.12
C LYS A 296 21.85 22.01 -23.93
N ALA A 297 21.33 22.15 -22.70
CA ALA A 297 20.34 23.16 -22.38
C ALA A 297 20.93 24.56 -22.47
N LEU A 298 22.10 24.79 -21.85
CA LEU A 298 22.87 26.03 -21.92
C LEU A 298 23.03 26.48 -23.37
N GLU A 299 23.60 25.64 -24.23
CA GLU A 299 23.85 25.97 -25.64
C GLU A 299 22.55 26.32 -26.40
N ARG A 300 21.49 25.51 -26.24
CA ARG A 300 20.21 25.73 -26.94
C ARG A 300 19.50 26.99 -26.45
N VAL A 301 19.47 27.20 -25.15
CA VAL A 301 18.80 28.34 -24.52
C VAL A 301 19.51 29.64 -24.88
N TYR A 302 20.85 29.68 -24.78
CA TYR A 302 21.63 30.86 -25.18
C TYR A 302 21.44 31.19 -26.65
N LYS A 303 21.54 30.19 -27.53
CA LYS A 303 21.34 30.41 -28.96
C LYS A 303 19.95 30.97 -29.26
N ALA A 304 18.91 30.40 -28.64
CA ALA A 304 17.55 30.89 -28.82
C ALA A 304 17.37 32.32 -28.30
N ALA A 305 17.95 32.63 -27.14
CA ALA A 305 17.85 33.95 -26.52
C ALA A 305 18.58 35.03 -27.32
N MET A 306 19.79 34.74 -27.81
CA MET A 306 20.54 35.62 -28.71
C MET A 306 19.74 35.95 -29.98
N GLU A 307 19.04 34.96 -30.54
CA GLU A 307 18.20 35.12 -31.74
C GLU A 307 16.80 35.70 -31.44
N LYS A 308 16.53 36.13 -30.19
CA LYS A 308 15.21 36.61 -29.71
C LYS A 308 14.05 35.64 -30.03
N LYS A 309 14.32 34.34 -29.99
CA LYS A 309 13.30 33.33 -30.27
C LYS A 309 12.28 33.23 -29.15
N ASP A 310 11.06 32.83 -29.51
CA ASP A 310 10.02 32.53 -28.54
C ASP A 310 10.38 31.28 -27.70
N PHE A 311 9.91 31.25 -26.45
CA PHE A 311 10.15 30.13 -25.52
C PHE A 311 9.69 28.77 -26.08
N SER A 312 8.68 28.74 -26.95
CA SER A 312 8.20 27.50 -27.57
C SER A 312 9.32 26.72 -28.30
N GLU A 313 10.35 27.40 -28.82
CA GLU A 313 11.52 26.80 -29.51
C GLU A 313 12.44 25.99 -28.58
N VAL A 314 12.37 26.26 -27.27
CA VAL A 314 13.16 25.56 -26.23
C VAL A 314 12.28 24.84 -25.21
N SER A 315 10.96 24.99 -25.29
CA SER A 315 9.99 24.44 -24.34
C SER A 315 10.07 22.92 -24.16
N ASP A 316 10.58 22.19 -25.15
CA ASP A 316 10.77 20.73 -25.10
C ASP A 316 11.81 20.28 -24.06
N LEU A 317 12.74 21.17 -23.69
CA LEU A 317 13.76 20.94 -22.66
C LEU A 317 13.16 20.91 -21.24
N PHE A 318 12.01 21.54 -21.06
CA PHE A 318 11.40 21.79 -19.77
C PHE A 318 10.26 20.81 -19.47
N LEU A 319 10.05 20.54 -18.19
CA LEU A 319 8.92 19.78 -17.72
C LEU A 319 7.67 20.65 -17.82
N LYS A 320 6.61 20.12 -18.43
CA LYS A 320 5.40 20.89 -18.76
C LYS A 320 4.79 21.60 -17.56
N GLU A 321 4.80 20.95 -16.40
CA GLU A 321 4.26 21.46 -15.13
C GLU A 321 4.97 22.73 -14.63
N TYR A 322 6.21 22.94 -15.05
CA TYR A 322 7.05 24.08 -14.66
C TYR A 322 7.26 25.08 -15.80
N GLY A 323 6.50 24.95 -16.89
CA GLY A 323 6.68 25.72 -18.11
C GLY A 323 6.61 27.23 -17.90
N ASP A 324 5.64 27.72 -17.12
CA ASP A 324 5.45 29.16 -16.90
C ASP A 324 6.61 29.78 -16.10
N ALA A 325 7.08 29.09 -15.06
CA ALA A 325 8.22 29.54 -14.26
C ALA A 325 9.51 29.53 -15.09
N CYS A 326 9.75 28.46 -15.87
CA CYS A 326 10.92 28.35 -16.74
C CYS A 326 10.87 29.38 -17.88
N LYS A 327 9.68 29.68 -18.42
CA LYS A 327 9.50 30.72 -19.43
C LYS A 327 9.93 32.07 -18.89
N LYS A 328 9.54 32.40 -17.65
CA LYS A 328 9.90 33.67 -17.02
C LYS A 328 11.43 33.84 -16.92
N GLU A 329 12.14 32.80 -16.49
CA GLU A 329 13.61 32.81 -16.42
C GLU A 329 14.26 32.91 -17.81
N TYR A 330 13.68 32.25 -18.82
CA TYR A 330 14.10 32.41 -20.21
C TYR A 330 13.88 33.84 -20.72
N ASP A 331 12.71 34.43 -20.47
CA ASP A 331 12.40 35.80 -20.87
C ASP A 331 13.38 36.79 -20.21
N TYR A 332 13.75 36.60 -18.95
CA TYR A 332 14.78 37.41 -18.29
C TYR A 332 16.16 37.28 -18.92
N LEU A 333 16.54 36.09 -19.37
CA LEU A 333 17.78 35.91 -20.13
C LEU A 333 17.72 36.67 -21.46
N VAL A 334 16.60 36.58 -22.18
CA VAL A 334 16.39 37.32 -23.44
C VAL A 334 16.47 38.83 -23.18
N GLU A 335 15.75 39.34 -22.18
CA GLU A 335 15.81 40.75 -21.80
C GLU A 335 17.25 41.15 -21.46
N GLY A 336 17.94 40.41 -20.59
CA GLY A 336 19.32 40.71 -20.20
C GLY A 336 20.34 40.69 -21.35
N MET A 337 20.09 39.94 -22.43
CA MET A 337 20.93 39.97 -23.63
C MET A 337 20.67 41.15 -24.56
N HIS A 338 19.54 41.85 -24.40
CA HIS A 338 19.03 42.82 -25.36
C HIS A 338 18.56 44.14 -24.72
N ASP A 339 18.76 44.33 -23.41
CA ASP A 339 18.43 45.55 -22.68
C ASP A 339 19.46 46.67 -22.93
N ASP A 340 20.68 46.31 -23.34
CA ASP A 340 21.73 47.26 -23.68
C ASP A 340 21.64 47.67 -25.17
N GLU A 341 21.21 48.91 -25.43
CA GLU A 341 21.19 49.48 -26.77
C GLU A 341 22.59 49.63 -27.39
N MET A 342 23.65 49.60 -26.56
CA MET A 342 25.03 49.75 -27.00
C MET A 342 25.71 48.41 -27.26
N ASN A 343 25.24 47.28 -26.75
CA ASN A 343 25.94 46.00 -26.90
C ASN A 343 25.04 44.93 -27.52
N THR A 344 25.53 44.24 -28.55
CA THR A 344 24.84 43.10 -29.17
C THR A 344 25.72 41.87 -29.14
N LEU A 345 25.29 40.80 -28.45
CA LEU A 345 26.00 39.52 -28.42
C LEU A 345 25.91 38.82 -29.78
N ASN A 346 27.04 38.58 -30.43
CA ASN A 346 27.11 37.95 -31.76
C ASN A 346 27.38 36.45 -31.67
N GLN A 347 28.31 36.06 -30.81
CA GLN A 347 28.74 34.67 -30.63
C GLN A 347 29.16 34.44 -29.18
N VAL A 348 28.88 33.24 -28.67
CA VAL A 348 29.43 32.75 -27.41
C VAL A 348 29.82 31.29 -27.56
N THR A 349 30.94 30.90 -26.94
CA THR A 349 31.39 29.52 -26.81
C THR A 349 31.61 29.22 -25.33
N PHE A 350 31.23 28.02 -24.90
CA PHE A 350 31.36 27.58 -23.51
C PHE A 350 32.36 26.44 -23.39
N THR A 351 33.25 26.51 -22.39
CA THR A 351 34.30 25.53 -22.14
C THR A 351 34.46 25.27 -20.63
N ASP A 352 35.38 24.38 -20.25
CA ASP A 352 35.78 24.13 -18.86
C ASP A 352 34.61 23.85 -17.90
N PHE A 353 33.71 22.97 -18.36
CA PHE A 353 32.53 22.57 -17.62
C PHE A 353 32.87 21.79 -16.35
N ASN A 354 32.34 22.24 -15.23
CA ASN A 354 32.32 21.52 -13.97
C ASN A 354 30.89 21.46 -13.42
N CYS A 355 30.41 20.26 -13.11
CA CYS A 355 29.04 20.03 -12.70
C CYS A 355 29.01 19.52 -11.25
N GLU A 356 28.36 20.28 -10.39
CA GLU A 356 28.24 20.02 -8.96
C GLU A 356 26.78 19.74 -8.60
N PRO A 357 26.38 18.46 -8.45
CA PRO A 357 25.07 18.11 -7.93
C PRO A 357 24.91 18.55 -6.48
N TYR A 358 23.71 18.97 -6.11
CA TYR A 358 23.36 19.32 -4.75
C TYR A 358 21.94 18.85 -4.41
N ASN A 359 21.67 18.68 -3.12
CA ASN A 359 20.34 18.34 -2.62
C ASN A 359 19.56 19.62 -2.36
N ASP A 360 18.50 19.84 -3.13
CA ASP A 360 17.56 20.93 -2.88
C ASP A 360 16.47 20.44 -1.94
N SER A 361 16.42 21.00 -0.72
CA SER A 361 15.41 20.61 0.27
C SER A 361 14.00 21.04 -0.13
N ALA A 362 13.85 22.01 -1.03
CA ALA A 362 12.56 22.37 -1.61
C ALA A 362 12.05 21.31 -2.60
N TYR A 363 12.96 20.54 -3.21
CA TYR A 363 12.65 19.53 -4.23
C TYR A 363 13.35 18.19 -3.93
N PRO A 364 12.99 17.49 -2.84
CA PRO A 364 13.70 16.30 -2.38
C PRO A 364 13.66 15.12 -3.38
N GLY A 365 12.72 15.13 -4.33
CA GLY A 365 12.60 14.13 -5.40
C GLY A 365 13.27 14.48 -6.71
N MET A 366 13.84 15.69 -6.84
CA MET A 366 14.42 16.19 -8.08
C MET A 366 15.93 16.33 -7.95
N PRO A 367 16.73 15.67 -8.81
CA PRO A 367 18.15 15.96 -8.85
C PRO A 367 18.36 17.42 -9.25
N SER A 368 19.28 18.09 -8.56
CA SER A 368 19.64 19.48 -8.84
C SER A 368 21.15 19.60 -9.00
N ALA A 369 21.60 20.51 -9.86
CA ALA A 369 23.02 20.70 -10.10
C ALA A 369 23.35 22.12 -10.54
N LYS A 370 24.57 22.54 -10.20
CA LYS A 370 25.21 23.76 -10.69
C LYS A 370 26.26 23.38 -11.73
N LEU A 371 26.12 23.88 -12.95
CA LEU A 371 27.12 23.79 -14.01
C LEU A 371 27.90 25.11 -14.06
N THR A 372 29.16 25.11 -13.65
CA THR A 372 30.09 26.22 -13.88
C THR A 372 30.81 26.02 -15.21
N PHE A 373 31.06 27.11 -15.92
CA PHE A 373 31.74 27.08 -17.22
C PHE A 373 32.52 28.37 -17.46
N ALA A 374 33.58 28.26 -18.25
CA ALA A 374 34.23 29.40 -18.88
C ALA A 374 33.47 29.77 -20.17
N TYR A 375 33.55 31.03 -20.57
CA TYR A 375 33.00 31.50 -21.84
C TYR A 375 33.97 32.41 -22.58
N GLU A 376 33.90 32.34 -23.90
CA GLU A 376 34.47 33.32 -24.82
C GLU A 376 33.34 33.89 -25.67
N MET A 377 33.25 35.21 -25.76
CA MET A 377 32.20 35.90 -26.49
C MET A 377 32.74 36.93 -27.47
N GLN A 378 31.96 37.17 -28.51
CA GLN A 378 32.13 38.28 -29.44
C GLN A 378 30.86 39.11 -29.44
N TYR A 379 30.99 40.42 -29.32
CA TYR A 379 29.86 41.35 -29.30
C TYR A 379 30.16 42.61 -30.11
N THR A 380 29.11 43.28 -30.57
CA THR A 380 29.22 44.57 -31.23
C THR A 380 28.88 45.66 -30.24
N ASN A 381 29.84 46.55 -29.98
CA ASN A 381 29.59 47.79 -29.25
C ASN A 381 29.21 48.90 -30.23
N SER A 382 28.03 49.49 -30.06
CA SER A 382 27.44 50.55 -30.89
C SER A 382 27.34 51.82 -30.06
N TYR A 383 28.09 52.86 -30.43
CA TYR A 383 28.02 54.15 -29.73
C TYR A 383 27.86 55.32 -30.71
N GLU A 384 27.11 56.32 -30.27
CA GLU A 384 26.94 57.57 -31.01
C GLU A 384 28.01 58.59 -30.57
N LEU A 385 28.79 59.08 -31.55
CA LEU A 385 29.65 60.24 -31.35
C LEU A 385 28.96 61.52 -31.84
N TRP A 386 29.47 62.66 -31.38
CA TRP A 386 29.01 64.00 -31.79
C TRP A 386 28.85 64.09 -33.32
N GLY A 387 27.59 64.22 -33.79
CA GLY A 387 27.26 64.35 -35.21
C GLY A 387 26.32 63.29 -35.80
N ASN A 388 25.58 62.51 -35.01
CA ASN A 388 24.66 61.45 -35.46
C ASN A 388 25.33 60.34 -36.31
N HIS A 389 26.60 60.05 -36.03
CA HIS A 389 27.29 58.91 -36.61
C HIS A 389 27.39 57.80 -35.57
N THR A 390 26.76 56.66 -35.86
CA THR A 390 26.89 55.41 -35.11
C THR A 390 28.14 54.67 -35.59
N TYR A 391 28.95 54.19 -34.64
CA TYR A 391 30.10 53.33 -34.91
C TYR A 391 29.88 51.98 -34.25
N ASP A 392 30.06 50.92 -35.04
CA ASP A 392 29.99 49.55 -34.58
C ASP A 392 31.41 49.01 -34.49
N ILE A 393 31.82 48.58 -33.28
CA ILE A 393 33.11 47.94 -33.04
C ILE A 393 32.87 46.50 -32.60
N GLU A 394 33.51 45.55 -33.27
CA GLU A 394 33.56 44.18 -32.81
C GLU A 394 34.58 44.05 -31.67
N GLU A 395 34.11 43.60 -30.52
CA GLU A 395 34.92 43.35 -29.33
C GLU A 395 34.80 41.88 -28.91
N GLY A 396 35.78 41.44 -28.11
CA GLY A 396 35.84 40.09 -27.55
C GLY A 396 35.91 40.14 -26.04
N GLY A 397 35.25 39.18 -25.39
CA GLY A 397 35.24 39.05 -23.93
C GLY A 397 35.46 37.60 -23.50
N THR A 398 36.03 37.41 -22.32
CA THR A 398 36.16 36.10 -21.69
C THR A 398 35.76 36.18 -20.23
N GLY A 399 35.14 35.14 -19.70
CA GLY A 399 34.77 35.12 -18.29
C GLY A 399 34.39 33.73 -17.80
N ASN A 400 33.85 33.70 -16.59
CA ASN A 400 33.29 32.50 -15.98
C ASN A 400 31.88 32.79 -15.53
N SER A 401 30.98 31.84 -15.72
CA SER A 401 29.60 31.94 -15.27
C SER A 401 29.10 30.57 -14.82
N TYR A 402 27.82 30.50 -14.47
CA TYR A 402 27.17 29.26 -14.10
C TYR A 402 25.72 29.22 -14.54
N MET A 403 25.20 28.00 -14.65
CA MET A 403 23.79 27.68 -14.77
C MET A 403 23.43 26.76 -13.60
N SER A 404 22.29 26.96 -12.96
CA SER A 404 21.74 25.98 -12.02
C SER A 404 20.36 25.53 -12.45
N ALA A 405 20.03 24.27 -12.16
CA ALA A 405 18.72 23.71 -12.47
C ALA A 405 18.38 22.51 -11.58
N SER A 406 17.07 22.30 -11.43
CA SER A 406 16.45 21.08 -10.90
C SER A 406 15.78 20.32 -12.04
N PHE A 407 15.66 19.00 -11.88
CA PHE A 407 15.20 18.10 -12.90
C PHE A 407 13.97 17.29 -12.45
N GLY A 408 12.86 17.37 -13.18
CA GLY A 408 11.68 16.54 -12.96
C GLY A 408 11.59 15.36 -13.93
N TYR A 409 11.09 14.22 -13.48
CA TYR A 409 10.92 13.01 -14.30
C TYR A 409 9.57 13.00 -15.01
N ASP A 410 9.56 12.88 -16.35
CA ASP A 410 8.33 12.90 -17.16
C ASP A 410 7.73 11.50 -17.44
N GLY A 411 8.24 10.47 -16.76
CA GLY A 411 7.92 9.06 -17.03
C GLY A 411 8.82 8.39 -18.07
N LYS A 412 9.68 9.15 -18.76
CA LYS A 412 10.66 8.62 -19.73
C LYS A 412 12.07 9.11 -19.43
N THR A 413 12.23 10.41 -19.22
CA THR A 413 13.51 11.06 -18.95
C THR A 413 13.32 12.21 -17.97
N TYR A 414 14.42 12.65 -17.35
CA TYR A 414 14.43 13.93 -16.67
C TYR A 414 14.45 15.10 -17.64
N LYS A 415 13.72 16.16 -17.30
CA LYS A 415 13.62 17.46 -17.97
C LYS A 415 13.82 18.58 -16.95
N LEU A 416 14.15 19.78 -17.42
CA LEU A 416 14.34 20.94 -16.54
C LEU A 416 13.02 21.30 -15.87
N ALA A 417 13.00 21.28 -14.54
CA ALA A 417 11.90 21.80 -13.72
C ALA A 417 12.18 23.24 -13.25
N SER A 418 13.45 23.64 -13.28
CA SER A 418 13.88 25.01 -13.08
C SER A 418 15.09 25.30 -13.95
N MET A 419 15.43 26.58 -14.08
CA MET A 419 16.64 27.05 -14.71
C MET A 419 16.95 28.43 -14.15
N ASN A 420 18.18 28.65 -13.71
CA ASN A 420 18.71 29.96 -13.40
C ASN A 420 20.00 30.16 -14.19
N ILE A 421 20.02 31.24 -14.97
CA ILE A 421 21.12 31.57 -15.85
C ILE A 421 21.05 33.07 -16.17
N GLU A 422 22.20 33.74 -16.17
CA GLU A 422 22.31 35.16 -16.47
C GLU A 422 22.96 35.36 -17.85
N SER A 423 22.78 36.55 -18.44
CA SER A 423 23.50 36.98 -19.63
C SER A 423 25.01 37.06 -19.34
N VAL A 424 25.84 36.72 -20.33
CA VAL A 424 27.30 36.98 -20.28
C VAL A 424 27.67 38.39 -20.77
N LEU A 425 26.71 39.08 -21.41
CA LEU A 425 26.87 40.42 -21.95
C LEU A 425 26.80 41.47 -20.84
#